data_AF-A0A8T4IWY9-F1
#
_entry.id   AF-A0A8T4IWY9-F1
#
_cell.length_a   1.000
_cell.length_b   1.000
_cell.length_c   1.000
_cell.angle_alpha   90.00
_cell.angle_beta   90.00
_cell.angle_gamma   90.00
#
_symmetry.space_group_name_H-M   'P 1'
#
loop_
_entity.id
_entity.type
_entity.pdbx_description
1 polymer ?
#
loop_
_entity_poly.entity_id
_entity_poly.type
_entity_poly.pdbx_seq_one_letter_code
_entity_poly.pdbx_strand_id
1 'polypeptide(L)'
;METNQRSSYPKKPTGFTREIQENGTWRLLTDNSSESYAAQFRDGSLVGFYDQAGPRAGKITDYAGNQFSLGEIPAWNWYDQSGRQVGASIGAFDSLPETEWGTNFTTTPEYWRGVAHESGIHLSRIHPTPVWAPTDGVELWRNSRHSPPKVFAEGFLTKGRETPNLLSFVYDSPKNTTYISLTTVENYVQRTAMQSQVPVSSMKDRWAYNIDLPHGAINVNATLDIASAFPDQREYIAPGRIPSRYIKYAQEIDLRTGALKAKRYYNPHYSPGRSFTVAQRLAAGPSHSQSRSAGSAGSAQGPSASAAAHGHYGSGQDRSHGRGKSGRRS
;
A
#
# COMPACT_ATOMS: atom_id res chain seq x y z
N MET A 1 -23.78 -35.12 -4.63
CA MET A 1 -24.14 -33.99 -5.51
C MET A 1 -23.63 -32.73 -4.85
N GLU A 2 -22.39 -32.34 -5.14
CA GLU A 2 -21.84 -31.06 -4.69
C GLU A 2 -22.19 -30.02 -5.76
N THR A 3 -23.03 -29.07 -5.39
CA THR A 3 -23.35 -27.89 -6.21
C THR A 3 -22.14 -26.98 -6.26
N ASN A 4 -21.37 -27.11 -7.35
CA ASN A 4 -20.35 -26.16 -7.77
C ASN A 4 -21.04 -24.84 -8.19
N GLN A 5 -21.40 -24.00 -7.23
CA GLN A 5 -21.80 -22.61 -7.51
C GLN A 5 -20.54 -21.83 -7.91
N ARG A 6 -20.21 -21.86 -9.20
CA ARG A 6 -19.39 -20.82 -9.81
C ARG A 6 -20.18 -19.53 -9.74
N SER A 7 -19.94 -18.73 -8.71
CA SER A 7 -20.43 -17.35 -8.65
C SER A 7 -19.80 -16.58 -9.81
N SER A 8 -20.58 -16.34 -10.85
CA SER A 8 -20.22 -15.51 -11.99
C SER A 8 -20.35 -14.04 -11.59
N TYR A 9 -19.33 -13.50 -10.91
CA TYR A 9 -19.32 -12.07 -10.61
C TYR A 9 -19.22 -11.26 -11.91
N PRO A 10 -20.11 -10.28 -12.13
CA PRO A 10 -20.18 -9.58 -13.41
C PRO A 10 -19.05 -8.56 -13.58
N LYS A 11 -18.58 -8.43 -14.83
CA LYS A 11 -17.52 -7.51 -15.32
C LYS A 11 -17.80 -6.01 -15.07
N LYS A 12 -19.05 -5.68 -14.74
CA LYS A 12 -19.49 -4.40 -14.19
C LYS A 12 -20.43 -4.74 -13.03
N PRO A 13 -20.47 -3.93 -11.96
CA PRO A 13 -21.46 -4.11 -10.90
C PRO A 13 -22.86 -3.80 -11.47
N THR A 14 -23.46 -4.77 -12.16
CA THR A 14 -24.82 -4.68 -12.71
C THR A 14 -25.80 -4.70 -11.55
N GLY A 15 -26.64 -3.68 -11.45
CA GLY A 15 -27.56 -3.47 -10.31
C GLY A 15 -27.11 -2.36 -9.35
N PHE A 16 -25.84 -1.94 -9.40
CA PHE A 16 -25.31 -0.84 -8.59
C PHE A 16 -25.40 0.46 -9.36
N THR A 17 -26.55 1.11 -9.32
CA THR A 17 -26.86 2.28 -10.15
C THR A 17 -26.72 3.62 -9.42
N ARG A 18 -26.68 3.61 -8.09
CA ARG A 18 -26.62 4.83 -7.29
C ARG A 18 -25.21 5.06 -6.76
N GLU A 19 -24.59 6.15 -7.19
CA GLU A 19 -23.34 6.63 -6.60
C GLU A 19 -23.63 7.33 -5.27
N ILE A 20 -22.86 6.99 -4.24
CA ILE A 20 -23.03 7.54 -2.88
C ILE A 20 -21.79 8.26 -2.35
N GLN A 21 -20.63 8.03 -2.95
CA GLN A 21 -19.36 8.68 -2.59
C GLN A 21 -18.36 8.59 -3.75
N GLU A 22 -17.48 9.56 -3.88
CA GLU A 22 -16.34 9.56 -4.80
C GLU A 22 -15.16 10.34 -4.20
N ASN A 23 -13.94 10.05 -4.68
CA ASN A 23 -12.74 10.80 -4.26
C ASN A 23 -11.76 11.09 -5.41
N GLY A 24 -12.25 11.09 -6.65
CA GLY A 24 -11.43 11.29 -7.85
C GLY A 24 -10.71 10.02 -8.32
N THR A 25 -10.36 9.08 -7.44
CA THR A 25 -9.71 7.80 -7.80
C THR A 25 -10.72 6.68 -8.02
N TRP A 26 -11.73 6.61 -7.16
CA TRP A 26 -12.80 5.63 -7.23
C TRP A 26 -14.16 6.28 -6.94
N ARG A 27 -15.21 5.50 -7.20
CA ARG A 27 -16.59 5.79 -6.82
C ARG A 27 -17.19 4.60 -6.08
N LEU A 28 -17.99 4.90 -5.07
CA LEU A 28 -18.75 3.95 -4.28
C LEU A 28 -20.19 3.94 -4.79
N LEU A 29 -20.65 2.74 -5.11
CA LEU A 29 -21.95 2.47 -5.68
C LEU A 29 -22.73 1.58 -4.72
N THR A 30 -24.04 1.75 -4.70
CA THR A 30 -24.99 0.88 -3.99
C THR A 30 -26.12 0.48 -4.94
N ASP A 31 -26.78 -0.63 -4.64
CA ASP A 31 -28.02 -1.01 -5.31
C ASP A 31 -29.24 -0.36 -4.61
N ASN A 32 -30.46 -0.68 -5.04
CA ASN A 32 -31.68 -0.10 -4.46
C ASN A 32 -31.98 -0.61 -3.04
N SER A 33 -31.34 -1.70 -2.62
CA SER A 33 -31.27 -2.17 -1.23
C SER A 33 -29.98 -1.64 -0.62
N SER A 34 -30.06 -0.84 0.44
CA SER A 34 -28.89 -0.16 1.04
C SER A 34 -27.86 -1.08 1.71
N GLU A 35 -27.86 -2.39 1.40
CA GLU A 35 -27.08 -3.44 2.04
C GLU A 35 -25.92 -3.95 1.18
N SER A 36 -25.89 -3.61 -0.11
CA SER A 36 -24.82 -4.00 -1.02
C SER A 36 -24.02 -2.79 -1.50
N TYR A 37 -22.70 -2.92 -1.45
CA TYR A 37 -21.76 -1.91 -1.94
C TYR A 37 -20.79 -2.46 -2.97
N ALA A 38 -20.53 -1.65 -3.99
CA ALA A 38 -19.48 -1.88 -4.97
C ALA A 38 -18.60 -0.64 -5.10
N ALA A 39 -17.29 -0.82 -5.11
CA ALA A 39 -16.34 0.24 -5.41
C ALA A 39 -15.83 0.05 -6.84
N GLN A 40 -15.64 1.13 -7.59
CA GLN A 40 -15.06 1.07 -8.93
C GLN A 40 -14.03 2.18 -9.12
N PHE A 41 -12.85 1.81 -9.59
CA PHE A 41 -11.81 2.74 -9.99
C PHE A 41 -12.21 3.47 -11.28
N ARG A 42 -11.81 4.74 -11.43
CA ARG A 42 -12.21 5.58 -12.58
C ARG A 42 -11.77 5.03 -13.92
N ASP A 43 -10.61 4.40 -13.99
CA ASP A 43 -10.11 3.75 -15.21
C ASP A 43 -10.79 2.41 -15.49
N GLY A 44 -11.71 1.98 -14.62
CA GLY A 44 -12.44 0.72 -14.70
C GLY A 44 -11.55 -0.51 -14.53
N SER A 45 -10.31 -0.36 -14.10
CA SER A 45 -9.35 -1.48 -14.01
C SER A 45 -9.60 -2.39 -12.82
N LEU A 46 -10.25 -1.87 -11.78
CA LEU A 46 -10.61 -2.58 -10.56
C LEU A 46 -12.07 -2.31 -10.18
N VAL A 47 -12.75 -3.39 -9.80
CA VAL A 47 -14.07 -3.36 -9.17
C VAL A 47 -14.00 -4.17 -7.89
N GLY A 48 -14.41 -3.56 -6.78
CA GLY A 48 -14.49 -4.17 -5.46
C GLY A 48 -15.94 -4.44 -5.09
N PHE A 49 -16.21 -5.61 -4.50
CA PHE A 49 -17.49 -5.88 -3.86
C PHE A 49 -17.27 -6.03 -2.36
N TYR A 50 -18.04 -5.29 -1.59
CA TYR A 50 -17.98 -5.37 -0.14
C TYR A 50 -18.67 -6.63 0.34
N ASP A 51 -18.03 -7.35 1.27
CA ASP A 51 -18.55 -8.58 1.83
C ASP A 51 -18.43 -8.55 3.36
N GLN A 52 -19.57 -8.64 4.05
CA GLN A 52 -19.63 -8.76 5.51
C GLN A 52 -19.01 -10.08 5.99
N ALA A 53 -19.03 -11.12 5.15
CA ALA A 53 -18.34 -12.38 5.43
C ALA A 53 -16.83 -12.26 5.27
N GLY A 54 -16.31 -11.13 4.78
CA GLY A 54 -14.89 -10.79 4.82
C GLY A 54 -14.06 -11.14 3.60
N PRO A 55 -12.72 -11.15 3.74
CA PRO A 55 -11.83 -11.29 2.61
C PRO A 55 -11.89 -12.73 2.09
N ARG A 56 -11.90 -12.88 0.78
CA ARG A 56 -11.90 -14.17 0.07
C ARG A 56 -10.55 -14.51 -0.54
N ALA A 57 -9.59 -13.59 -0.46
CA ALA A 57 -8.21 -13.80 -0.85
C ALA A 57 -7.31 -13.54 0.37
N GLY A 58 -6.40 -14.49 0.61
CA GLY A 58 -5.28 -14.48 1.56
C GLY A 58 -5.45 -13.64 2.85
N LYS A 59 -4.40 -12.89 3.20
CA LYS A 59 -4.35 -12.01 4.38
C LYS A 59 -4.33 -10.55 3.95
N ILE A 60 -4.82 -9.67 4.82
CA ILE A 60 -4.80 -8.21 4.66
C ILE A 60 -4.34 -7.55 5.97
N THR A 61 -3.96 -6.28 5.94
CA THR A 61 -3.70 -5.50 7.15
C THR A 61 -4.51 -4.20 7.18
N ASP A 62 -4.72 -3.67 8.38
CA ASP A 62 -5.11 -2.27 8.54
C ASP A 62 -3.89 -1.33 8.51
N TYR A 63 -4.13 -0.02 8.67
CA TYR A 63 -3.06 0.99 8.69
C TYR A 63 -2.10 0.85 9.89
N ALA A 64 -2.56 0.26 11.00
CA ALA A 64 -1.72 -0.02 12.16
C ALA A 64 -0.88 -1.30 11.99
N GLY A 65 -1.14 -2.07 10.93
CA GLY A 65 -0.48 -3.34 10.65
C GLY A 65 -1.07 -4.52 11.43
N ASN A 66 -2.29 -4.40 11.95
CA ASN A 66 -3.04 -5.53 12.46
C ASN A 66 -3.43 -6.43 11.29
N GLN A 67 -3.15 -7.74 11.42
CA GLN A 67 -3.41 -8.71 10.36
C GLN A 67 -4.80 -9.32 10.50
N PHE A 68 -5.47 -9.51 9.37
CA PHE A 68 -6.72 -10.22 9.28
C PHE A 68 -6.66 -11.28 8.17
N SER A 69 -7.18 -12.46 8.49
CA SER A 69 -7.26 -13.61 7.58
C SER A 69 -8.65 -13.76 6.97
N LEU A 70 -8.78 -14.74 6.08
CA LEU A 70 -10.03 -15.12 5.43
C LEU A 70 -11.19 -15.22 6.43
N GLY A 71 -12.24 -14.44 6.20
CA GLY A 71 -13.47 -14.51 6.98
C GLY A 71 -13.50 -13.73 8.31
N GLU A 72 -12.40 -13.08 8.71
CA GLU A 72 -12.29 -12.51 10.06
C GLU A 72 -12.96 -11.15 10.23
N ILE A 73 -12.94 -10.31 9.19
CA ILE A 73 -13.51 -8.96 9.21
C ILE A 73 -14.17 -8.63 7.89
N PRO A 74 -15.16 -7.72 7.85
CA PRO A 74 -15.69 -7.21 6.58
C PRO A 74 -14.58 -6.66 5.69
N ALA A 75 -14.69 -6.91 4.39
CA ALA A 75 -13.63 -6.61 3.45
C ALA A 75 -14.15 -6.28 2.06
N TRP A 76 -13.31 -5.58 1.30
CA TRP A 76 -13.48 -5.47 -0.15
C TRP A 76 -12.80 -6.64 -0.84
N ASN A 77 -13.52 -7.28 -1.76
CA ASN A 77 -12.98 -8.31 -2.65
C ASN A 77 -12.85 -7.73 -4.06
N TRP A 78 -11.62 -7.66 -4.57
CA TRP A 78 -11.29 -6.91 -5.78
C TRP A 78 -11.09 -7.81 -7.00
N TYR A 79 -11.60 -7.35 -8.13
CA TYR A 79 -11.59 -8.06 -9.40
C TYR A 79 -11.04 -7.14 -10.51
N ASP A 80 -10.28 -7.72 -11.43
CA ASP A 80 -9.81 -7.02 -12.64
C ASP A 80 -10.91 -6.95 -13.71
N GLN A 81 -10.63 -6.26 -14.83
CA GLN A 81 -11.57 -6.12 -15.97
C GLN A 81 -12.02 -7.45 -16.59
N SER A 82 -11.26 -8.54 -16.39
CA SER A 82 -11.65 -9.87 -16.86
C SER A 82 -12.65 -10.56 -15.93
N GLY A 83 -12.87 -10.00 -14.73
CA GLY A 83 -13.66 -10.59 -13.66
C GLY A 83 -12.87 -11.56 -12.78
N ARG A 84 -11.54 -11.60 -12.91
CA ARG A 84 -10.68 -12.43 -12.08
C ARG A 84 -10.38 -11.72 -10.76
N GLN A 85 -10.50 -12.44 -9.64
CA GLN A 85 -10.14 -11.92 -8.33
C GLN A 85 -8.62 -11.66 -8.27
N VAL A 86 -8.24 -10.46 -7.83
CA VAL A 86 -6.83 -10.01 -7.77
C VAL A 86 -6.36 -9.63 -6.37
N GLY A 87 -7.27 -9.57 -5.40
CA GLY A 87 -6.91 -9.31 -4.00
C GLY A 87 -8.12 -9.01 -3.12
N ALA A 88 -7.82 -8.67 -1.87
CA ALA A 88 -8.77 -8.16 -0.90
C ALA A 88 -8.13 -7.00 -0.11
N SER A 89 -8.96 -6.16 0.52
CA SER A 89 -8.52 -5.11 1.45
C SER A 89 -9.53 -4.93 2.58
N ILE A 90 -9.15 -4.18 3.62
CA ILE A 90 -10.02 -3.92 4.76
C ILE A 90 -11.31 -3.23 4.31
N GLY A 91 -12.45 -3.56 4.93
CA GLY A 91 -13.76 -3.01 4.62
C GLY A 91 -13.97 -1.54 5.00
N ALA A 92 -12.91 -0.72 4.97
CA ALA A 92 -13.00 0.72 5.14
C ALA A 92 -13.68 1.35 3.90
N PHE A 93 -14.58 2.29 4.15
CA PHE A 93 -15.26 3.07 3.11
C PHE A 93 -14.63 4.46 2.93
N ASP A 94 -13.80 4.87 3.88
CA ASP A 94 -13.08 6.13 3.85
C ASP A 94 -11.70 5.95 3.23
N SER A 95 -11.20 7.03 2.63
CA SER A 95 -9.83 7.09 2.13
C SER A 95 -8.84 6.70 3.22
N LEU A 96 -7.76 6.05 2.84
CA LEU A 96 -6.66 5.81 3.76
C LEU A 96 -6.13 7.16 4.29
N PRO A 97 -5.69 7.22 5.56
CA PRO A 97 -5.12 8.44 6.12
C PRO A 97 -4.00 8.97 5.22
N GLU A 98 -4.21 10.14 4.63
CA GLU A 98 -3.24 10.88 3.81
C GLU A 98 -2.03 11.22 4.67
N THR A 99 -1.08 10.30 4.78
CA THR A 99 0.09 10.50 5.62
C THR A 99 1.16 11.23 4.85
N GLU A 100 1.04 12.55 4.73
CA GLU A 100 2.17 13.46 4.48
C GLU A 100 3.05 13.16 3.23
N TRP A 101 2.48 12.62 2.15
CA TRP A 101 3.27 12.19 0.99
C TRP A 101 3.56 13.30 -0.05
N GLY A 102 3.33 14.56 0.30
CA GLY A 102 3.59 15.70 -0.58
C GLY A 102 2.64 15.78 -1.79
N THR A 103 3.02 16.58 -2.79
CA THR A 103 2.23 16.75 -4.03
C THR A 103 2.37 15.51 -4.91
N ASN A 104 1.35 14.66 -4.87
CA ASN A 104 1.19 13.54 -5.79
C ASN A 104 0.77 14.01 -7.19
N PHE A 105 1.12 13.25 -8.22
CA PHE A 105 0.75 13.56 -9.59
C PHE A 105 0.49 12.28 -10.40
N THR A 106 -0.42 12.35 -11.37
CA THR A 106 -0.84 11.19 -12.19
C THR A 106 -0.04 11.07 -13.49
N THR A 107 0.64 12.14 -13.89
CA THR A 107 1.51 12.14 -15.08
C THR A 107 2.78 11.34 -14.81
N THR A 108 3.10 10.37 -15.67
CA THR A 108 4.35 9.62 -15.55
C THR A 108 5.57 10.56 -15.60
N PRO A 109 6.57 10.44 -14.71
CA PRO A 109 7.84 11.17 -14.84
C PRO A 109 8.63 10.80 -16.11
N GLU A 110 9.32 11.78 -16.70
CA GLU A 110 10.12 11.58 -17.93
C GLU A 110 11.18 10.49 -17.78
N TYR A 111 11.84 10.45 -16.62
CA TYR A 111 12.82 9.41 -16.32
C TYR A 111 12.24 7.99 -16.45
N TRP A 112 11.04 7.76 -15.92
CA TRP A 112 10.40 6.45 -16.02
C TRP A 112 9.97 6.11 -17.44
N ARG A 113 9.60 7.11 -18.27
CA ARG A 113 9.39 6.88 -19.71
C ARG A 113 10.66 6.37 -20.38
N GLY A 114 11.81 6.98 -20.10
CA GLY A 114 13.11 6.53 -20.61
C GLY A 114 13.45 5.11 -20.17
N VAL A 115 13.35 4.82 -18.86
CA VAL A 115 13.59 3.47 -18.32
C VAL A 115 12.66 2.44 -18.95
N ALA A 116 11.39 2.77 -19.13
CA ALA A 116 10.41 1.88 -19.72
C ALA A 116 10.68 1.61 -21.19
N HIS A 117 11.02 2.64 -21.97
CA HIS A 117 11.42 2.50 -23.37
C HIS A 117 12.63 1.56 -23.53
N GLU A 118 13.69 1.78 -22.74
CA GLU A 118 14.89 0.94 -22.78
C GLU A 118 14.62 -0.52 -22.33
N SER A 119 13.65 -0.71 -21.46
CA SER A 119 13.32 -2.02 -20.89
C SER A 119 12.16 -2.73 -21.61
N GLY A 120 11.59 -2.11 -22.66
CA GLY A 120 10.41 -2.63 -23.36
C GLY A 120 9.14 -2.70 -22.51
N ILE A 121 9.02 -1.85 -21.49
CA ILE A 121 7.87 -1.80 -20.57
C ILE A 121 6.83 -0.82 -21.11
N HIS A 122 5.58 -1.26 -21.15
CA HIS A 122 4.46 -0.40 -21.53
C HIS A 122 3.82 0.20 -20.28
N LEU A 123 4.22 1.42 -19.89
CA LEU A 123 3.69 2.09 -18.69
C LEU A 123 2.18 2.31 -18.71
N SER A 124 1.57 2.39 -19.90
CA SER A 124 0.12 2.45 -20.07
C SER A 124 -0.62 1.18 -19.62
N ARG A 125 0.09 0.08 -19.36
CA ARG A 125 -0.48 -1.16 -18.80
C ARG A 125 -0.49 -1.18 -17.27
N ILE A 126 0.10 -0.17 -16.62
CA ILE A 126 0.06 -0.06 -15.17
C ILE A 126 -1.35 0.35 -14.76
N HIS A 127 -2.02 -0.55 -14.03
CA HIS A 127 -3.38 -0.36 -13.55
C HIS A 127 -3.51 -0.72 -12.08
N PRO A 128 -4.31 0.02 -11.28
CA PRO A 128 -4.99 1.26 -11.66
C PRO A 128 -4.05 2.38 -12.07
N THR A 129 -4.58 3.46 -12.66
CA THR A 129 -3.81 4.65 -13.03
C THR A 129 -2.87 5.05 -11.89
N PRO A 130 -1.54 5.00 -12.10
CA PRO A 130 -0.59 5.16 -11.03
C PRO A 130 -0.55 6.59 -10.50
N VAL A 131 -0.50 6.72 -9.17
CA VAL A 131 -0.23 7.98 -8.49
C VAL A 131 1.26 8.01 -8.14
N TRP A 132 1.98 8.93 -8.77
CA TRP A 132 3.40 9.14 -8.55
C TRP A 132 3.61 10.13 -7.41
N ALA A 133 4.54 9.82 -6.54
CA ALA A 133 4.92 10.68 -5.43
C ALA A 133 6.40 11.04 -5.52
N PRO A 134 6.77 12.30 -5.20
CA PRO A 134 8.17 12.67 -5.03
C PRO A 134 8.77 11.88 -3.86
N THR A 135 10.04 11.55 -3.99
CA THR A 135 10.78 10.76 -2.99
C THR A 135 12.06 11.45 -2.53
N ASP A 136 12.20 12.74 -2.84
CA ASP A 136 13.26 13.60 -2.32
C ASP A 136 13.09 13.76 -0.79
N GLY A 137 14.15 13.48 -0.04
CA GLY A 137 14.11 13.44 1.42
C GLY A 137 13.36 12.24 2.02
N VAL A 138 12.84 11.31 1.22
CA VAL A 138 12.18 10.08 1.69
C VAL A 138 13.21 8.96 1.76
N GLU A 139 13.35 8.35 2.93
CA GLU A 139 14.20 7.15 3.07
C GLU A 139 13.47 5.92 2.51
N LEU A 140 13.83 5.53 1.29
CA LEU A 140 13.34 4.32 0.67
C LEU A 140 14.27 3.15 0.94
N TRP A 141 13.67 2.02 1.27
CA TRP A 141 14.34 0.78 1.61
C TRP A 141 13.90 -0.34 0.69
N ARG A 142 14.83 -1.23 0.37
CA ARG A 142 14.56 -2.48 -0.34
C ARG A 142 15.27 -3.65 0.31
N ASN A 143 14.52 -4.67 0.68
CA ASN A 143 15.07 -5.93 1.17
C ASN A 143 15.41 -6.87 0.01
N SER A 144 16.52 -7.59 0.15
CA SER A 144 16.99 -8.52 -0.88
C SER A 144 17.83 -9.64 -0.28
N ARG A 145 17.78 -10.81 -0.92
CA ARG A 145 18.69 -11.93 -0.67
C ARG A 145 20.09 -11.71 -1.25
N HIS A 146 20.23 -10.80 -2.22
CA HIS A 146 21.48 -10.57 -2.94
C HIS A 146 22.41 -9.66 -2.14
N SER A 147 23.70 -9.95 -2.19
CA SER A 147 24.75 -9.24 -1.45
C SER A 147 25.12 -7.90 -2.10
N PRO A 148 25.72 -6.97 -1.33
CA PRO A 148 26.07 -5.65 -1.82
C PRO A 148 26.96 -5.66 -3.07
N PRO A 149 28.00 -6.51 -3.20
CA PRO A 149 28.81 -6.55 -4.42
C PRO A 149 27.98 -6.79 -5.70
N LYS A 150 26.96 -7.66 -5.63
CA LYS A 150 26.09 -7.92 -6.77
C LYS A 150 25.17 -6.72 -7.05
N VAL A 151 24.48 -6.23 -6.02
CA VAL A 151 23.50 -5.15 -6.18
C VAL A 151 24.16 -3.82 -6.54
N PHE A 152 25.36 -3.55 -6.03
CA PHE A 152 26.13 -2.35 -6.38
C PHE A 152 26.72 -2.43 -7.79
N ALA A 153 26.98 -3.63 -8.34
CA ALA A 153 27.39 -3.76 -9.73
C ALA A 153 26.20 -3.58 -10.69
N GLU A 154 25.07 -4.23 -10.41
CA GLU A 154 23.96 -4.38 -11.36
C GLU A 154 22.80 -3.38 -11.13
N GLY A 155 22.69 -2.83 -9.93
CA GLY A 155 21.45 -2.21 -9.46
C GLY A 155 20.38 -3.26 -9.11
N PHE A 156 19.12 -2.83 -9.03
CA PHE A 156 17.99 -3.74 -8.99
C PHE A 156 17.34 -3.86 -10.36
N LEU A 157 17.22 -5.10 -10.82
CA LEU A 157 16.56 -5.44 -12.07
C LEU A 157 15.17 -6.02 -11.78
N THR A 158 14.28 -5.92 -12.77
CA THR A 158 12.99 -6.62 -12.75
C THR A 158 13.21 -8.13 -12.73
N LYS A 159 12.23 -8.86 -12.20
CA LYS A 159 12.29 -10.33 -12.22
C LYS A 159 11.71 -10.91 -13.53
N GLY A 160 11.07 -10.08 -14.34
CA GLY A 160 10.49 -10.49 -15.61
C GLY A 160 9.95 -9.33 -16.44
N ARG A 161 8.99 -9.63 -17.31
CA ARG A 161 8.47 -8.72 -18.36
C ARG A 161 6.98 -8.43 -18.27
N GLU A 162 6.27 -9.10 -17.36
CA GLU A 162 4.83 -8.88 -17.18
C GLU A 162 4.58 -7.63 -16.33
N THR A 163 3.53 -6.88 -16.70
CA THR A 163 3.06 -5.72 -15.94
C THR A 163 1.70 -6.09 -15.35
N PRO A 164 1.67 -6.82 -14.21
CA PRO A 164 0.42 -7.19 -13.58
C PRO A 164 -0.33 -5.95 -13.08
N ASN A 165 -1.62 -6.13 -12.78
CA ASN A 165 -2.36 -5.16 -11.98
C ASN A 165 -1.61 -4.91 -10.67
N LEU A 166 -1.55 -3.65 -10.22
CA LEU A 166 -0.78 -3.21 -9.07
C LEU A 166 -1.25 -3.91 -7.78
N LEU A 167 -2.56 -4.10 -7.60
CA LEU A 167 -3.08 -4.84 -6.45
C LEU A 167 -2.62 -6.30 -6.47
N SER A 168 -2.70 -6.99 -7.63
CA SER A 168 -2.17 -8.35 -7.76
C SER A 168 -0.66 -8.42 -7.49
N PHE A 169 0.10 -7.40 -7.90
CA PHE A 169 1.53 -7.33 -7.57
C PHE A 169 1.78 -7.23 -6.06
N VAL A 170 1.08 -6.31 -5.40
CA VAL A 170 1.18 -6.08 -3.94
C VAL A 170 0.78 -7.35 -3.18
N TYR A 171 -0.25 -8.04 -3.67
CA TYR A 171 -0.78 -9.26 -3.07
C TYR A 171 0.15 -10.47 -3.21
N ASP A 172 0.55 -10.78 -4.46
CA ASP A 172 1.19 -12.05 -4.79
C ASP A 172 2.72 -11.94 -4.94
N SER A 173 3.25 -10.72 -5.06
CA SER A 173 4.67 -10.46 -5.36
C SER A 173 5.21 -11.37 -6.49
N PRO A 174 4.54 -11.42 -7.67
CA PRO A 174 4.79 -12.41 -8.69
C PRO A 174 6.25 -12.46 -9.13
N LYS A 175 6.73 -13.68 -9.47
CA LYS A 175 8.12 -13.88 -9.92
C LYS A 175 8.38 -13.27 -11.29
N ASN A 176 7.38 -13.16 -12.14
CA ASN A 176 7.50 -12.53 -13.45
C ASN A 176 6.80 -11.16 -13.38
N THR A 177 7.58 -10.10 -13.20
CA THR A 177 7.04 -8.75 -13.02
C THR A 177 8.06 -7.70 -13.42
N THR A 178 7.57 -6.61 -14.00
CA THR A 178 8.31 -5.39 -14.32
C THR A 178 8.48 -4.44 -13.14
N TYR A 179 7.97 -4.79 -11.96
CA TYR A 179 7.98 -3.92 -10.78
C TYR A 179 9.10 -4.25 -9.81
N ILE A 180 9.63 -3.21 -9.18
CA ILE A 180 10.54 -3.25 -8.06
C ILE A 180 9.86 -2.57 -6.87
N SER A 181 9.58 -3.36 -5.84
CA SER A 181 9.02 -2.90 -4.56
C SER A 181 10.07 -2.25 -3.67
N LEU A 182 9.68 -1.12 -3.06
CA LEU A 182 10.38 -0.29 -2.10
C LEU A 182 9.44 0.00 -0.93
N THR A 183 9.97 0.35 0.23
CA THR A 183 9.16 0.73 1.41
C THR A 183 9.85 1.85 2.17
N THR A 184 9.10 2.70 2.87
CA THR A 184 9.68 3.64 3.84
C THR A 184 9.93 3.01 5.21
N VAL A 185 9.61 1.72 5.39
CA VAL A 185 9.76 1.02 6.66
C VAL A 185 11.16 0.40 6.73
N GLU A 186 12.09 1.07 7.43
CA GLU A 186 13.47 0.62 7.59
C GLU A 186 13.55 -0.81 8.17
N ASN A 187 12.79 -1.07 9.22
CA ASN A 187 12.78 -2.36 9.94
C ASN A 187 11.73 -3.35 9.39
N TYR A 188 11.44 -3.29 8.09
CA TYR A 188 10.40 -4.09 7.45
C TYR A 188 10.48 -5.58 7.79
N VAL A 189 11.65 -6.21 7.64
CA VAL A 189 11.82 -7.67 7.89
C VAL A 189 11.54 -8.03 9.35
N GLN A 190 12.01 -7.22 10.29
CA GLN A 190 11.71 -7.41 11.72
C GLN A 190 10.20 -7.32 11.98
N ARG A 191 9.55 -6.26 11.47
CA ARG A 191 8.10 -6.06 11.64
C ARG A 191 7.30 -7.21 11.03
N THR A 192 7.60 -7.58 9.79
CA THR A 192 6.94 -8.70 9.11
C THR A 192 7.12 -10.00 9.88
N ALA A 193 8.31 -10.27 10.42
CA ALA A 193 8.55 -11.48 11.21
C ALA A 193 7.72 -11.53 12.49
N MET A 194 7.63 -10.41 13.20
CA MET A 194 6.80 -10.30 14.41
C MET A 194 5.31 -10.45 14.09
N GLN A 195 4.82 -9.77 13.05
CA GLN A 195 3.41 -9.79 12.66
C GLN A 195 2.98 -11.16 12.12
N SER A 196 3.80 -11.77 11.26
CA SER A 196 3.49 -13.07 10.64
C SER A 196 3.85 -14.29 11.49
N GLN A 197 4.54 -14.08 12.62
CA GLN A 197 5.09 -15.14 13.47
C GLN A 197 6.04 -16.09 12.71
N VAL A 198 6.66 -15.62 11.63
CA VAL A 198 7.65 -16.37 10.85
C VAL A 198 9.05 -16.03 11.33
N PRO A 199 9.90 -17.03 11.69
CA PRO A 199 11.29 -16.77 12.04
C PRO A 199 12.04 -16.08 10.90
N VAL A 200 12.82 -15.04 11.22
CA VAL A 200 13.59 -14.27 10.24
C VAL A 200 14.55 -15.17 9.44
N SER A 201 15.09 -16.21 10.06
CA SER A 201 15.96 -17.21 9.40
C SER A 201 15.28 -17.95 8.24
N SER A 202 13.94 -18.08 8.26
CA SER A 202 13.13 -18.70 7.22
C SER A 202 12.73 -17.72 6.10
N MET A 203 12.90 -16.42 6.33
CA MET A 203 12.68 -15.41 5.30
C MET A 203 13.81 -15.45 4.27
N LYS A 204 13.56 -14.95 3.06
CA LYS A 204 14.53 -14.98 1.96
C LYS A 204 15.58 -13.85 2.04
N ASP A 205 15.23 -12.74 2.68
CA ASP A 205 16.02 -11.52 2.62
C ASP A 205 17.19 -11.54 3.60
N ARG A 206 18.32 -10.97 3.18
CA ARG A 206 19.59 -10.98 3.93
C ARG A 206 20.17 -9.58 4.10
N TRP A 207 19.73 -8.65 3.27
CA TRP A 207 20.25 -7.30 3.17
C TRP A 207 19.11 -6.30 2.99
N ALA A 208 19.21 -5.15 3.64
CA ALA A 208 18.38 -3.98 3.38
C ALA A 208 19.21 -2.90 2.70
N TYR A 209 18.68 -2.30 1.64
CA TYR A 209 19.35 -1.29 0.83
C TYR A 209 18.63 0.04 0.96
N ASN A 210 19.36 1.10 1.31
CA ASN A 210 18.86 2.47 1.30
C ASN A 210 18.98 3.04 -0.12
N ILE A 211 17.90 3.58 -0.65
CA ILE A 211 17.77 4.02 -2.04
C ILE A 211 17.38 5.49 -2.06
N ASP A 212 18.15 6.28 -2.81
CA ASP A 212 17.82 7.65 -3.16
C ASP A 212 17.34 7.69 -4.61
N LEU A 213 16.04 7.85 -4.76
CA LEU A 213 15.36 7.80 -6.05
C LEU A 213 14.79 9.19 -6.38
N PRO A 214 15.56 10.10 -6.99
CA PRO A 214 15.13 11.49 -7.12
C PRO A 214 13.92 11.68 -8.06
N HIS A 215 13.57 10.66 -8.85
CA HIS A 215 12.53 10.72 -9.88
C HIS A 215 11.13 10.34 -9.41
N GLY A 216 10.94 10.17 -8.10
CA GLY A 216 9.69 9.67 -7.55
C GLY A 216 9.49 8.18 -7.85
N ALA A 217 8.41 7.64 -7.29
CA ALA A 217 7.94 6.29 -7.58
C ALA A 217 6.42 6.25 -7.39
N ILE A 218 5.79 5.15 -7.82
CA ILE A 218 4.35 4.96 -7.66
C ILE A 218 4.10 4.74 -6.16
N ASN A 219 3.29 5.58 -5.53
CA ASN A 219 2.87 5.39 -4.15
C ASN A 219 1.70 4.41 -4.12
N VAL A 220 1.89 3.23 -3.53
CA VAL A 220 0.88 2.16 -3.54
C VAL A 220 -0.37 2.57 -2.80
N ASN A 221 -0.24 3.19 -1.63
CA ASN A 221 -1.41 3.61 -0.84
C ASN A 221 -2.18 4.73 -1.52
N ALA A 222 -1.51 5.69 -2.15
CA ALA A 222 -2.19 6.73 -2.91
C ALA A 222 -2.84 6.19 -4.19
N THR A 223 -2.26 5.16 -4.81
CA THR A 223 -2.78 4.55 -6.04
C THR A 223 -3.95 3.60 -5.77
N LEU A 224 -3.84 2.75 -4.75
CA LEU A 224 -4.84 1.73 -4.43
C LEU A 224 -5.85 2.20 -3.39
N ASP A 225 -5.52 3.16 -2.54
CA ASP A 225 -6.42 3.73 -1.53
C ASP A 225 -7.21 2.64 -0.77
N ILE A 226 -8.54 2.65 -0.82
CA ILE A 226 -9.41 1.63 -0.18
C ILE A 226 -9.14 0.19 -0.66
N ALA A 227 -8.48 0.02 -1.81
CA ALA A 227 -8.05 -1.27 -2.35
C ALA A 227 -6.67 -1.72 -1.86
N SER A 228 -5.94 -0.93 -1.08
CA SER A 228 -4.64 -1.32 -0.56
C SER A 228 -4.78 -2.49 0.42
N ALA A 229 -4.18 -3.63 0.09
CA ALA A 229 -4.21 -4.82 0.93
C ALA A 229 -3.30 -4.70 2.16
N PHE A 230 -2.21 -3.92 2.04
CA PHE A 230 -1.16 -3.81 3.05
C PHE A 230 -0.70 -2.37 3.30
N PRO A 231 -1.60 -1.48 3.76
CA PRO A 231 -1.28 -0.06 3.87
C PRO A 231 -0.18 0.26 4.89
N ASP A 232 0.04 -0.59 5.89
CA ASP A 232 1.10 -0.45 6.89
C ASP A 232 2.52 -0.60 6.31
N GLN A 233 2.65 -1.23 5.13
CA GLN A 233 3.93 -1.43 4.46
C GLN A 233 4.45 -0.16 3.78
N ARG A 234 3.60 0.87 3.59
CA ARG A 234 3.97 2.15 2.96
C ARG A 234 4.82 1.95 1.69
N GLU A 235 4.29 1.10 0.82
CA GLU A 235 5.01 0.58 -0.34
C GLU A 235 5.08 1.60 -1.48
N TYR A 236 6.22 1.58 -2.18
CA TYR A 236 6.51 2.34 -3.38
C TYR A 236 6.97 1.43 -4.50
N ILE A 237 6.49 1.65 -5.72
CA ILE A 237 6.86 0.83 -6.87
C ILE A 237 7.66 1.64 -7.90
N ALA A 238 8.84 1.12 -8.23
CA ALA A 238 9.65 1.54 -9.37
C ALA A 238 9.44 0.55 -10.54
N PRO A 239 8.95 1.00 -11.71
CA PRO A 239 8.89 0.13 -12.89
C PRO A 239 10.27 0.02 -13.57
N GLY A 240 10.58 -1.16 -14.09
CA GLY A 240 11.85 -1.42 -14.75
C GLY A 240 12.98 -1.58 -13.75
N ARG A 241 14.07 -0.83 -13.92
CA ARG A 241 15.28 -1.00 -13.12
C ARG A 241 15.52 0.18 -12.19
N ILE A 242 16.18 -0.11 -11.07
CA ILE A 242 16.81 0.90 -10.22
C ILE A 242 18.33 0.80 -10.44
N PRO A 243 18.94 1.73 -11.19
CA PRO A 243 20.37 1.75 -11.39
C PRO A 243 21.17 1.81 -10.09
N SER A 244 22.34 1.17 -10.07
CA SER A 244 23.24 1.18 -8.89
C SER A 244 23.52 2.57 -8.36
N ARG A 245 23.66 3.58 -9.22
CA ARG A 245 23.91 4.97 -8.80
C ARG A 245 22.89 5.55 -7.82
N TYR A 246 21.70 4.97 -7.71
CA TYR A 246 20.64 5.38 -6.77
C TYR A 246 20.63 4.57 -5.47
N ILE A 247 21.54 3.62 -5.31
CA ILE A 247 21.65 2.79 -4.11
C ILE A 247 22.77 3.38 -3.24
N LYS A 248 22.44 3.89 -2.05
CA LYS A 248 23.39 4.59 -1.17
C LYS A 248 24.32 3.63 -0.44
N TYR A 249 23.70 2.69 0.27
CA TYR A 249 24.40 1.71 1.08
C TYR A 249 23.50 0.51 1.36
N ALA A 250 24.09 -0.54 1.92
CA ALA A 250 23.40 -1.72 2.40
C ALA A 250 23.73 -1.98 3.86
N GLN A 251 22.79 -2.60 4.58
CA GLN A 251 22.99 -3.15 5.91
C GLN A 251 22.57 -4.61 5.90
N GLU A 252 23.34 -5.44 6.60
CA GLU A 252 23.01 -6.85 6.76
C GLU A 252 21.87 -6.99 7.78
N ILE A 253 20.98 -7.95 7.57
CA ILE A 253 19.89 -8.27 8.50
C ILE A 253 20.38 -9.33 9.49
N ASP A 254 20.18 -9.11 10.79
CA ASP A 254 20.37 -10.14 11.81
C ASP A 254 19.27 -11.21 11.67
N LEU A 255 19.65 -12.44 11.32
CA LEU A 255 18.69 -13.54 11.07
C LEU A 255 18.01 -14.08 12.32
N ARG A 256 18.43 -13.65 13.52
CA ARG A 256 17.76 -13.97 14.78
C ARG A 256 16.67 -12.96 15.10
N THR A 257 16.90 -11.68 14.82
CA THR A 257 16.06 -10.58 15.30
C THR A 257 15.33 -9.81 14.20
N GLY A 258 15.81 -9.87 12.97
CA GLY A 258 15.34 -9.08 11.83
C GLY A 258 15.85 -7.65 11.80
N ALA A 259 16.58 -7.23 12.85
CA ALA A 259 17.13 -5.88 12.94
C ALA A 259 18.28 -5.68 11.94
N LEU A 260 18.45 -4.44 11.49
CA LEU A 260 19.60 -4.07 10.67
C LEU A 260 20.85 -4.00 11.54
N LYS A 261 21.93 -4.65 11.10
CA LYS A 261 23.24 -4.53 11.74
C LYS A 261 23.77 -3.12 11.54
N ALA A 262 24.49 -2.58 12.52
CA ALA A 262 24.99 -1.21 12.51
C ALA A 262 25.99 -0.91 11.35
N LYS A 263 26.73 -1.91 10.88
CA LYS A 263 27.71 -1.75 9.80
C LYS A 263 27.01 -1.46 8.48
N ARG A 264 27.31 -0.29 7.90
CA ARG A 264 26.91 0.10 6.55
C ARG A 264 27.97 -0.25 5.53
N TYR A 265 27.54 -0.81 4.41
CA TYR A 265 28.35 -1.07 3.23
C TYR A 265 27.99 -0.02 2.19
N TYR A 266 28.84 0.99 2.01
CA TYR A 266 28.57 2.07 1.08
C TYR A 266 28.80 1.65 -0.36
N ASN A 267 27.93 2.09 -1.25
CA ASN A 267 28.06 1.82 -2.68
C ASN A 267 29.06 2.80 -3.31
N PRO A 268 30.18 2.33 -3.88
CA PRO A 268 31.15 3.22 -4.54
C PRO A 268 30.59 3.87 -5.81
N HIS A 269 29.51 3.34 -6.38
CA HIS A 269 28.86 3.87 -7.58
C HIS A 269 27.72 4.83 -7.27
N TYR A 270 27.41 5.06 -5.98
CA TYR A 270 26.36 5.99 -5.60
C TYR A 270 26.67 7.39 -6.12
N SER A 271 25.68 7.99 -6.77
CA SER A 271 25.74 9.37 -7.23
C SER A 271 24.37 10.00 -6.95
N PRO A 272 24.29 10.97 -6.03
CA PRO A 272 23.04 11.67 -5.77
C PRO A 272 22.56 12.28 -7.08
N GLY A 273 21.37 11.89 -7.53
CA GLY A 273 20.82 12.51 -8.74
C GLY A 273 20.45 13.96 -8.44
N ARG A 274 20.38 14.79 -9.48
CA ARG A 274 19.76 16.11 -9.33
C ARG A 274 18.28 15.88 -9.01
N SER A 275 17.84 16.31 -7.82
CA SER A 275 16.42 16.30 -7.43
C SER A 275 15.59 17.00 -8.49
N PHE A 276 14.32 16.60 -8.66
CA PHE A 276 13.35 17.35 -9.47
C PHE A 276 13.23 18.76 -8.90
N THR A 277 13.97 19.70 -9.47
CA THR A 277 13.88 21.11 -9.10
C THR A 277 12.50 21.61 -9.46
N VAL A 278 12.03 22.60 -8.69
CA VAL A 278 10.75 23.31 -8.79
C VAL A 278 10.30 23.65 -10.23
N ALA A 279 11.23 23.79 -11.18
CA ALA A 279 10.94 23.99 -12.60
C ALA A 279 10.07 22.89 -13.25
N GLN A 280 10.20 21.62 -12.85
CA GLN A 280 9.31 20.55 -13.31
C GLN A 280 7.98 20.47 -12.52
N ARG A 281 7.92 21.02 -11.29
CA ARG A 281 6.66 21.21 -10.54
C ARG A 281 5.71 22.19 -11.24
N LEU A 282 6.26 23.16 -11.97
CA LEU A 282 5.48 24.15 -12.72
C LEU A 282 5.04 23.65 -14.11
N ALA A 283 5.75 22.67 -14.69
CA ALA A 283 5.40 22.07 -15.97
C ALA A 283 4.24 21.05 -15.88
N ALA A 284 3.96 20.50 -14.69
CA ALA A 284 2.86 19.57 -14.46
C ALA A 284 1.47 20.23 -14.38
N GLY A 285 1.42 21.57 -14.34
CA GLY A 285 0.17 22.35 -14.26
C GLY A 285 -0.55 22.22 -12.91
N PRO A 286 -1.19 23.28 -12.40
CA PRO A 286 -2.05 23.17 -11.23
C PRO A 286 -3.33 22.42 -11.63
N SER A 287 -3.52 21.22 -11.07
CA SER A 287 -4.84 20.58 -11.02
C SER A 287 -5.81 21.49 -10.26
N HIS A 288 -6.91 21.85 -10.93
CA HIS A 288 -7.96 22.68 -10.39
C HIS A 288 -8.54 22.12 -9.09
N SER A 289 -8.40 22.87 -8.01
CA SER A 289 -9.45 23.04 -7.01
C SER A 289 -9.40 24.47 -6.50
N GLN A 290 -9.92 25.38 -7.33
CA GLN A 290 -10.53 26.58 -6.80
C GLN A 290 -11.85 26.18 -6.13
N SER A 291 -11.93 26.33 -4.82
CA SER A 291 -13.12 26.95 -4.23
C SER A 291 -12.64 28.04 -3.27
N ARG A 292 -12.50 29.25 -3.82
CA ARG A 292 -12.57 30.47 -3.04
C ARG A 292 -14.01 30.59 -2.51
N SER A 293 -14.19 30.60 -1.21
CA SER A 293 -15.32 31.26 -0.57
C SER A 293 -14.76 32.38 0.31
N ALA A 294 -14.80 33.61 -0.20
CA ALA A 294 -14.59 34.82 0.58
C ALA A 294 -15.84 35.69 0.43
N GLY A 295 -16.44 36.06 1.56
CA GLY A 295 -17.28 37.25 1.69
C GLY A 295 -18.66 36.99 2.29
N SER A 296 -18.78 37.05 3.62
CA SER A 296 -19.55 38.12 4.27
C SER A 296 -19.43 38.02 5.79
N ALA A 297 -19.00 39.12 6.40
CA ALA A 297 -18.98 39.36 7.83
C ALA A 297 -20.39 39.66 8.33
N GLY A 298 -20.77 39.10 9.47
CA GLY A 298 -21.99 39.41 10.20
C GLY A 298 -21.88 38.92 11.64
N SER A 299 -21.55 39.84 12.53
CA SER A 299 -21.40 39.64 13.98
C SER A 299 -22.71 39.20 14.66
N ALA A 300 -22.65 38.25 15.62
CA ALA A 300 -23.31 38.34 16.93
C ALA A 300 -23.10 37.08 17.82
N GLN A 301 -22.45 37.33 18.98
CA GLN A 301 -22.76 36.87 20.35
C GLN A 301 -23.18 35.41 20.66
N GLY A 302 -22.39 34.78 21.57
CA GLY A 302 -22.89 33.89 22.64
C GLY A 302 -22.20 32.52 22.73
N PRO A 303 -21.51 32.18 23.84
CA PRO A 303 -21.09 30.81 24.10
C PRO A 303 -22.12 30.07 24.96
N SER A 304 -22.59 28.91 24.50
CA SER A 304 -23.18 27.89 25.37
C SER A 304 -22.45 26.56 25.19
N ALA A 305 -21.95 26.04 26.30
CA ALA A 305 -21.31 24.75 26.44
C ALA A 305 -22.32 23.57 26.38
N SER A 306 -21.75 22.35 26.39
CA SER A 306 -22.37 21.00 26.45
C SER A 306 -22.58 20.35 25.07
N ALA A 307 -22.30 19.06 24.83
CA ALA A 307 -21.83 17.96 25.66
C ALA A 307 -21.16 16.89 24.78
N ALA A 308 -20.26 16.12 25.38
CA ALA A 308 -19.75 14.85 24.87
C ALA A 308 -20.68 13.68 25.23
N ALA A 309 -20.69 12.63 24.39
CA ALA A 309 -20.97 11.23 24.76
C ALA A 309 -20.57 10.36 23.54
N HIS A 310 -19.43 9.65 23.53
CA HIS A 310 -19.12 8.36 24.19
C HIS A 310 -20.10 7.21 23.89
N GLY A 311 -19.61 6.22 23.15
CA GLY A 311 -20.14 4.85 23.06
C GLY A 311 -19.03 3.83 23.28
N HIS A 312 -18.98 3.25 24.48
CA HIS A 312 -18.14 2.14 24.90
C HIS A 312 -18.61 0.79 24.31
N TYR A 313 -17.67 -0.11 24.01
CA TYR A 313 -17.88 -1.55 24.20
C TYR A 313 -16.75 -2.09 25.08
N GLY A 314 -17.16 -2.85 26.09
CA GLY A 314 -16.40 -3.13 27.30
C GLY A 314 -15.65 -4.45 27.28
N SER A 315 -14.57 -4.45 28.04
CA SER A 315 -13.77 -5.60 28.43
C SER A 315 -14.38 -6.28 29.66
N GLY A 316 -14.66 -7.58 29.55
CA GLY A 316 -14.99 -8.43 30.67
C GLY A 316 -13.77 -9.20 31.15
N GLN A 317 -13.16 -8.75 32.25
CA GLN A 317 -12.34 -9.59 33.12
C GLN A 317 -12.78 -9.35 34.55
N ASP A 318 -13.35 -10.39 35.16
CA ASP A 318 -13.49 -10.46 36.61
C ASP A 318 -12.71 -11.70 37.09
N ARG A 319 -11.63 -11.46 37.81
CA ARG A 319 -10.85 -12.45 38.55
C ARG A 319 -11.00 -12.15 40.02
N SER A 320 -11.71 -13.04 40.71
CA SER A 320 -11.83 -13.09 42.16
C SER A 320 -10.48 -13.33 42.85
N HIS A 321 -10.27 -12.61 43.95
CA HIS A 321 -9.24 -12.87 44.96
C HIS A 321 -9.80 -13.78 46.07
N GLY A 322 -8.98 -14.65 46.64
CA GLY A 322 -9.28 -15.22 47.96
C GLY A 322 -8.54 -16.47 48.41
N ARG A 323 -7.32 -16.27 48.94
CA ARG A 323 -6.65 -16.98 50.07
C ARG A 323 -7.04 -18.43 50.43
N GLY A 324 -6.02 -19.29 50.56
CA GLY A 324 -6.07 -20.50 51.41
C GLY A 324 -4.71 -21.18 51.57
N LYS A 325 -4.34 -21.52 52.82
CA LYS A 325 -3.03 -21.99 53.30
C LYS A 325 -2.76 -23.49 53.10
N SER A 326 -1.47 -23.85 53.30
CA SER A 326 -0.92 -25.17 53.72
C SER A 326 -0.92 -26.26 52.65
N GLY A 327 0.04 -27.17 52.53
CA GLY A 327 1.17 -27.59 53.34
C GLY A 327 1.43 -29.08 53.04
N ARG A 328 2.69 -29.54 53.15
CA ARG A 328 3.23 -30.91 52.98
C ARG A 328 3.33 -31.43 51.54
N ARG A 329 4.53 -31.70 51.01
CA ARG A 329 5.41 -32.87 51.25
C ARG A 329 4.68 -34.20 51.10
N SER A 330 4.84 -34.82 49.93
CA SER A 330 5.43 -36.15 49.69
C SER A 330 5.64 -36.27 48.18
#